data_AF-A0A8C0AT26-F1
#
_entry.id   AF-A0A8C0AT26-F1
#
_cell.length_a   1.000
_cell.length_b   1.000
_cell.length_c   1.000
_cell.angle_alpha   90.00
_cell.angle_beta   90.00
_cell.angle_gamma   90.00
#
_symmetry.space_group_name_H-M   'P 1'
#
loop_
_entity.id
_entity.type
_entity.pdbx_description
1 polymer ?
#
loop_
_entity_poly.entity_id
_entity_poly.type
_entity_poly.pdbx_seq_one_letter_code
_entity_poly.pdbx_strand_id
1 'polypeptide(L)'
;MDIGGTLVKLVYFEPKDITAEEEQEEVENLKSIRKYLTSNTAYGKTGIRDVHLELKNLTMCGRKGNLHFIRFPSCAMHRFIQMGSEKNFSSLHTTLCATGGGAYKFEEDFRTNIDKVVFVGNFLRINMISMKVLAYAMDYWSKGQLKALFLEHEGYFGAVGALLELLKMTDDQ
;
A
#
# COMPACT_ATOMS: atom_id res chain seq x y z
N MET A 1 2.76 -1.01 -0.75
CA MET A 1 3.32 -0.78 -2.09
C MET A 1 4.77 -1.23 -2.11
N ASP A 2 5.24 -1.91 -3.16
CA ASP A 2 6.65 -2.22 -3.38
C ASP A 2 7.14 -1.46 -4.62
N ILE A 3 8.12 -0.58 -4.44
CA ILE A 3 8.69 0.26 -5.51
C ILE A 3 10.06 -0.29 -5.87
N GLY A 4 10.06 -1.28 -6.77
CA GLY A 4 11.29 -1.91 -7.27
C GLY A 4 12.02 -1.05 -8.31
N GLY A 5 13.19 -1.51 -8.75
CA GLY A 5 13.96 -0.83 -9.79
C GLY A 5 13.27 -0.77 -11.16
N THR A 6 12.45 -1.77 -11.47
CA THR A 6 11.78 -1.91 -12.78
C THR A 6 10.26 -1.86 -12.69
N LEU A 7 9.68 -2.47 -11.66
CA LEU A 7 8.24 -2.57 -11.46
C LEU A 7 7.85 -2.11 -10.06
N VAL A 8 6.78 -1.32 -10.03
CA VAL A 8 6.01 -1.01 -8.83
C VAL A 8 4.87 -2.01 -8.70
N LYS A 9 4.60 -2.47 -7.49
CA LYS A 9 3.48 -3.34 -7.16
C LYS A 9 2.65 -2.72 -6.04
N LEU A 10 1.35 -2.70 -6.25
CA LEU A 10 0.34 -2.22 -5.32
C LEU A 10 -0.58 -3.40 -4.98
N VAL A 11 -0.81 -3.56 -3.69
CA VAL A 11 -1.80 -4.50 -3.16
C VAL A 11 -2.94 -3.65 -2.60
N TYR A 12 -4.17 -3.94 -3.03
CA TYR A 12 -5.35 -3.21 -2.61
C TYR A 12 -6.37 -4.17 -2.01
N PHE A 13 -6.77 -3.93 -0.76
CA PHE A 13 -7.87 -4.66 -0.14
C PHE A 13 -9.18 -3.93 -0.42
N GLU A 14 -10.11 -4.61 -1.08
CA GLU A 14 -11.47 -4.15 -1.35
C GLU A 14 -12.42 -4.77 -0.30
N PRO A 15 -12.95 -3.99 0.66
CA PRO A 15 -13.96 -4.50 1.58
C PRO A 15 -15.24 -4.86 0.84
N LYS A 16 -15.82 -6.02 1.17
CA LYS A 16 -17.09 -6.53 0.60
C LYS A 16 -18.22 -6.58 1.63
N ASP A 17 -17.91 -6.24 2.88
CA ASP A 17 -18.80 -6.25 4.04
C ASP A 17 -19.19 -4.85 4.51
N ILE A 18 -19.14 -3.86 3.63
CA ILE A 18 -19.46 -2.46 3.96
C ILE A 18 -20.95 -2.36 4.27
N THR A 19 -21.30 -1.81 5.44
CA THR A 19 -22.70 -1.60 5.83
C THR A 19 -23.28 -0.35 5.14
N ALA A 20 -24.61 -0.24 5.07
CA ALA A 20 -25.26 0.94 4.47
C ALA A 20 -24.92 2.25 5.23
N GLU A 21 -24.71 2.15 6.55
CA GLU A 21 -24.30 3.25 7.42
C GLU A 21 -22.85 3.66 7.11
N GLU A 22 -21.92 2.70 7.05
CA GLU A 22 -20.53 2.95 6.65
C GLU A 22 -20.46 3.55 5.24
N GLU A 23 -21.31 3.09 4.32
CA GLU A 23 -21.36 3.63 2.96
C GLU A 23 -21.90 5.07 2.93
N GLN A 24 -22.80 5.47 3.84
CA GLN A 24 -23.25 6.87 3.92
C GLN A 24 -22.18 7.79 4.52
N GLU A 25 -21.41 7.30 5.50
CA GLU A 25 -20.32 8.05 6.13
C GLU A 25 -19.05 8.10 5.26
N GLU A 26 -18.89 7.18 4.31
CA GLU A 26 -17.75 7.12 3.42
C GLU A 26 -17.68 8.34 2.49
N VAL A 27 -16.56 9.05 2.57
CA VAL A 27 -16.27 10.23 1.75
C VAL A 27 -16.33 9.85 0.26
N GLU A 28 -16.98 10.69 -0.57
CA GLU A 28 -17.20 10.43 -2.00
C GLU A 28 -15.91 10.12 -2.80
N ASN A 29 -14.78 10.68 -2.37
CA ASN A 29 -13.46 10.37 -2.94
C ASN A 29 -13.07 8.89 -2.74
N LEU A 30 -13.33 8.29 -1.57
CA LEU A 30 -13.04 6.87 -1.30
C LEU A 30 -13.88 5.95 -2.18
N LYS A 31 -15.18 6.24 -2.33
CA LYS A 31 -16.07 5.52 -3.25
C LYS A 31 -15.56 5.56 -4.67
N SER A 32 -15.14 6.75 -5.11
CA SER A 32 -14.59 6.97 -6.45
C SER A 32 -13.29 6.18 -6.68
N ILE A 33 -12.40 6.14 -5.68
CA ILE A 33 -11.14 5.38 -5.74
C ILE A 33 -11.42 3.87 -5.75
N ARG A 34 -12.26 3.36 -4.85
CA ARG A 34 -12.67 1.95 -4.81
C ARG A 34 -13.23 1.54 -6.16
N LYS A 35 -14.21 2.29 -6.67
CA LYS A 35 -14.83 2.04 -7.98
C LYS A 35 -13.79 2.06 -9.10
N TYR A 36 -12.88 3.03 -9.12
CA TYR A 36 -11.83 3.11 -10.14
C TYR A 36 -10.92 1.87 -10.13
N LEU A 37 -10.51 1.41 -8.95
CA LEU A 37 -9.63 0.24 -8.81
C LEU A 37 -10.35 -1.07 -9.19
N THR A 38 -11.63 -1.21 -8.89
CA THR A 38 -12.34 -2.49 -9.03
C THR A 38 -13.04 -2.64 -10.39
N SER A 39 -13.51 -1.53 -11.00
CA SER A 39 -14.17 -1.57 -12.31
C SER A 39 -13.21 -1.61 -13.50
N ASN A 40 -11.92 -1.33 -13.30
CA ASN A 40 -10.91 -1.32 -14.36
C ASN A 40 -9.87 -2.42 -14.16
N THR A 41 -9.37 -2.99 -15.26
CA THR A 41 -8.23 -3.93 -15.27
C THR A 41 -6.95 -3.27 -15.80
N ALA A 42 -7.07 -2.13 -16.47
CA ALA A 42 -5.97 -1.30 -16.94
C ALA A 42 -6.11 0.13 -16.39
N TYR A 43 -4.99 0.72 -15.98
CA TYR A 43 -4.93 2.07 -15.40
C TYR A 43 -3.99 2.96 -16.22
N GLY A 44 -4.55 3.98 -16.88
CA GLY A 44 -3.81 4.78 -17.85
C GLY A 44 -3.29 3.92 -19.01
N LYS A 45 -2.02 4.13 -19.42
CA LYS A 45 -1.39 3.38 -20.51
C LYS A 45 -0.55 2.18 -20.06
N THR A 46 -0.21 2.09 -18.78
CA THR A 46 0.86 1.20 -18.29
C THR A 46 0.51 0.42 -17.02
N GLY A 47 -0.53 0.82 -16.28
CA GLY A 47 -0.96 0.10 -15.08
C GLY A 47 -1.85 -1.08 -15.43
N ILE A 48 -1.65 -2.20 -14.75
CA ILE A 48 -2.37 -3.46 -14.99
C ILE A 48 -2.77 -4.05 -13.64
N ARG A 49 -4.02 -4.49 -13.53
CA ARG A 49 -4.49 -5.36 -12.44
C ARG A 49 -4.42 -6.81 -12.89
N ASP A 50 -3.62 -7.61 -12.20
CA ASP A 50 -3.47 -9.04 -12.48
C ASP A 50 -4.66 -9.80 -11.86
N VAL A 51 -5.82 -9.75 -12.54
CA VAL A 51 -7.11 -10.29 -12.05
C VAL A 51 -7.03 -11.77 -11.67
N HIS A 52 -6.20 -12.55 -12.35
CA HIS A 52 -6.00 -13.98 -12.08
C HIS A 52 -5.31 -14.26 -10.75
N LEU A 53 -4.70 -13.25 -10.11
CA LEU A 53 -4.09 -13.36 -8.78
C LEU A 53 -5.01 -12.87 -7.66
N GLU A 54 -6.21 -12.40 -7.97
CA GLU A 54 -7.16 -11.88 -6.97
C GLU A 54 -7.48 -12.95 -5.91
N LEU A 55 -7.25 -12.62 -4.64
CA LEU A 55 -7.69 -13.45 -3.52
C LEU A 55 -9.09 -13.00 -3.10
N LYS A 56 -10.08 -13.88 -3.23
CA LYS A 56 -11.49 -13.56 -2.99
C LYS A 56 -11.92 -14.02 -1.60
N ASN A 57 -12.86 -13.29 -0.99
CA ASN A 57 -13.48 -13.63 0.30
C ASN A 57 -12.49 -13.76 1.46
N LEU A 58 -11.41 -12.96 1.44
CA LEU A 58 -10.42 -12.89 2.49
C LEU A 58 -10.95 -12.13 3.70
N THR A 59 -10.76 -12.68 4.91
CA THR A 59 -10.93 -11.93 6.16
C THR A 59 -9.58 -11.33 6.59
N MET A 60 -9.48 -10.00 6.64
CA MET A 60 -8.26 -9.30 7.06
C MET A 60 -8.62 -8.20 8.06
N CYS A 61 -7.96 -8.17 9.21
CA CYS A 61 -8.21 -7.20 10.29
C CYS A 61 -9.70 -7.11 10.70
N GLY A 62 -10.41 -8.26 10.73
CA GLY A 62 -11.84 -8.31 11.07
C GLY A 62 -12.79 -7.88 9.96
N ARG A 63 -12.29 -7.56 8.75
CA ARG A 63 -13.10 -7.19 7.57
C ARG A 63 -13.06 -8.29 6.53
N LYS A 64 -14.17 -8.56 5.85
CA LYS A 64 -14.27 -9.48 4.72
C LYS A 64 -14.16 -8.72 3.41
N GLY A 65 -13.32 -9.18 2.50
CA GLY A 65 -13.05 -8.48 1.25
C GLY A 65 -12.23 -9.28 0.26
N ASN A 66 -11.76 -8.62 -0.79
CA ASN A 66 -10.89 -9.21 -1.82
C ASN A 66 -9.54 -8.49 -1.83
N LEU A 67 -8.47 -9.22 -2.10
CA LEU A 67 -7.13 -8.67 -2.27
C LEU A 67 -6.77 -8.61 -3.76
N HIS A 68 -6.53 -7.39 -4.24
CA HIS A 68 -6.20 -7.09 -5.64
C HIS A 68 -4.71 -6.81 -5.81
N PHE A 69 -4.14 -7.30 -6.90
CA PHE A 69 -2.73 -7.11 -7.26
C PHE A 69 -2.62 -6.23 -8.50
N ILE A 70 -1.93 -5.11 -8.37
CA ILE A 70 -1.76 -4.10 -9.41
C ILE A 70 -0.28 -3.84 -9.59
N ARG A 71 0.16 -3.64 -10.84
CA ARG A 71 1.54 -3.29 -11.15
C ARG A 71 1.64 -2.25 -12.25
N PHE A 72 2.74 -1.51 -12.25
CA PHE A 72 3.12 -0.59 -13.32
C PHE A 72 4.65 -0.39 -13.35
N PRO A 73 5.22 0.07 -14.46
CA PRO A 73 6.66 0.33 -14.56
C PRO A 73 7.12 1.42 -13.60
N SER A 74 8.27 1.26 -12.95
CA SER A 74 8.84 2.27 -12.04
C SER A 74 9.17 3.60 -12.74
N CYS A 75 9.41 3.60 -14.05
CA CYS A 75 9.55 4.84 -14.82
C CYS A 75 8.24 5.65 -14.93
N ALA A 76 7.09 5.06 -14.63
CA ALA A 76 5.79 5.74 -14.61
C ALA A 76 5.41 6.27 -13.22
N MET A 77 6.33 6.26 -12.25
CA MET A 77 6.04 6.64 -10.86
C MET A 77 5.53 8.07 -10.70
N HIS A 78 6.14 9.05 -11.37
CA HIS A 78 5.68 10.44 -11.31
C HIS A 78 4.24 10.60 -11.79
N ARG A 79 3.82 9.83 -12.80
CA ARG A 79 2.43 9.82 -13.28
C ARG A 79 1.47 9.23 -12.24
N PHE A 80 1.90 8.20 -11.52
CA PHE A 80 1.12 7.65 -10.41
C PHE A 80 0.94 8.68 -9.29
N ILE A 81 2.00 9.40 -8.91
CA ILE A 81 1.95 10.43 -7.87
C ILE A 81 1.04 11.60 -8.31
N GLN A 82 1.18 12.07 -9.55
CA GLN A 82 0.31 13.08 -10.15
C GLN A 82 -1.16 12.65 -10.14
N MET A 83 -1.45 11.40 -10.54
CA MET A 83 -2.80 10.83 -10.46
C MET A 83 -3.31 10.80 -9.02
N GLY A 84 -2.43 10.57 -8.05
CA GLY A 84 -2.68 10.72 -6.62
C GLY A 84 -3.24 12.10 -6.26
N SER A 85 -2.55 13.15 -6.72
CA SER A 85 -2.98 14.53 -6.48
C SER A 85 -4.27 14.89 -7.23
N GLU A 86 -4.41 14.51 -8.50
CA GLU A 86 -5.59 14.80 -9.34
C GLU A 86 -6.87 14.11 -8.84
N LYS A 87 -6.74 12.91 -8.28
CA LYS A 87 -7.85 12.15 -7.70
C LYS A 87 -8.08 12.47 -6.22
N ASN A 88 -7.39 13.47 -5.69
CA ASN A 88 -7.55 13.99 -4.34
C ASN A 88 -7.30 12.92 -3.26
N PHE A 89 -6.30 12.05 -3.47
CA PHE A 89 -5.89 11.05 -2.48
C PHE A 89 -5.36 11.68 -1.19
N SER A 90 -4.92 12.94 -1.22
CA SER A 90 -4.45 13.70 -0.07
C SER A 90 -5.55 14.05 0.95
N SER A 91 -6.82 14.03 0.56
CA SER A 91 -7.94 14.19 1.51
C SER A 91 -8.19 12.95 2.35
N LEU A 92 -7.52 11.85 2.03
CA LEU A 92 -7.55 10.62 2.80
C LEU A 92 -6.38 10.68 3.76
N HIS A 93 -6.63 10.47 5.05
CA HIS A 93 -5.59 10.10 6.01
C HIS A 93 -5.05 8.70 5.65
N THR A 94 -4.47 8.56 4.46
CA THR A 94 -3.94 7.32 3.92
C THR A 94 -2.50 7.18 4.38
N THR A 95 -2.31 6.29 5.36
CA THR A 95 -0.98 5.76 5.62
C THR A 95 -0.60 4.85 4.45
N LEU A 96 0.37 5.28 3.62
CA LEU A 96 0.89 4.46 2.54
C LEU A 96 2.13 3.72 3.02
N CYS A 97 2.01 2.43 3.26
CA CYS A 97 3.16 1.58 3.57
C CYS A 97 3.92 1.26 2.26
N ALA A 98 5.21 1.59 2.20
CA ALA A 98 6.04 1.41 1.02
C ALA A 98 7.34 0.63 1.33
N THR A 99 7.76 -0.23 0.40
CA THR A 99 9.03 -0.97 0.44
C THR A 99 9.72 -0.91 -0.92
N GLY A 100 10.90 -1.54 -1.04
CA GLY A 100 11.76 -1.46 -2.21
C GLY A 100 12.62 -0.19 -2.24
N GLY A 101 13.71 -0.21 -3.01
CA GLY A 101 14.64 0.93 -3.09
C GLY A 101 13.99 2.23 -3.60
N GLY A 102 12.89 2.12 -4.34
CA GLY A 102 12.11 3.27 -4.80
C GLY A 102 11.34 3.98 -3.69
N ALA A 103 11.04 3.33 -2.56
CA ALA A 103 10.39 4.00 -1.43
C ALA A 103 11.24 5.15 -0.90
N TYR A 104 12.56 4.94 -0.85
CA TYR A 104 13.51 6.00 -0.51
C TYR A 104 13.68 7.00 -1.66
N LYS A 105 13.82 6.52 -2.90
CA LYS A 105 14.05 7.37 -4.08
C LYS A 105 12.94 8.41 -4.32
N PHE A 106 11.68 8.03 -4.12
CA PHE A 106 10.52 8.87 -4.41
C PHE A 106 9.88 9.47 -3.15
N GLU A 107 10.57 9.42 -2.00
CA GLU A 107 10.04 9.88 -0.71
C GLU A 107 9.59 11.35 -0.75
N GLU A 108 10.42 12.24 -1.31
CA GLU A 108 10.09 13.67 -1.42
C GLU A 108 8.85 13.91 -2.30
N ASP A 109 8.73 13.17 -3.40
CA ASP A 109 7.57 13.26 -4.28
C ASP A 109 6.28 12.86 -3.54
N PHE A 110 6.35 11.87 -2.65
CA PHE A 110 5.23 11.46 -1.81
C PHE A 110 4.96 12.40 -0.64
N ARG A 111 5.99 13.02 -0.06
CA ARG A 111 5.89 13.93 1.11
C ARG A 111 5.02 15.15 0.81
N THR A 112 4.90 15.56 -0.44
CA THR A 112 3.94 16.60 -0.84
C THR A 112 2.47 16.21 -0.62
N ASN A 113 2.17 14.92 -0.35
CA ASN A 113 0.80 14.39 -0.29
C ASN A 113 0.53 13.29 0.79
N ILE A 114 1.49 12.90 1.67
CA ILE A 114 1.35 11.76 2.61
C ILE A 114 1.94 12.07 4.01
N ASP A 115 1.20 11.74 5.09
CA ASP A 115 1.53 12.08 6.48
C ASP A 115 2.38 11.05 7.25
N LYS A 116 2.42 9.78 6.81
CA LYS A 116 3.09 8.69 7.53
C LYS A 116 3.73 7.68 6.58
N VAL A 117 4.98 7.30 6.88
CA VAL A 117 5.76 6.32 6.10
C VAL A 117 6.16 5.16 7.01
N VAL A 118 5.73 3.95 6.64
CA VAL A 118 6.10 2.69 7.32
C VAL A 118 7.09 1.93 6.44
N PHE A 119 8.25 1.59 7.00
CA PHE A 119 9.28 0.81 6.35
C PHE A 119 9.20 -0.67 6.76
N VAL A 120 9.14 -1.54 5.76
CA VAL A 120 9.09 -3.00 5.90
C VAL A 120 10.04 -3.67 4.92
N GLY A 121 10.33 -4.96 5.11
CA GLY A 121 11.15 -5.77 4.21
C GLY A 121 12.48 -6.26 4.81
N ASN A 122 12.97 -7.38 4.27
CA ASN A 122 14.09 -8.15 4.82
C ASN A 122 15.45 -7.41 4.78
N PHE A 123 15.58 -6.33 4.01
CA PHE A 123 16.77 -5.47 4.03
C PHE A 123 17.00 -4.81 5.39
N LEU A 124 15.92 -4.53 6.12
CA LEU A 124 15.95 -3.92 7.44
C LEU A 124 16.24 -4.94 8.54
N ARG A 125 16.36 -6.23 8.17
CA ARG A 125 16.59 -7.33 9.10
C ARG A 125 17.85 -7.18 9.91
N ILE A 126 17.69 -6.95 11.22
CA ILE A 126 18.79 -6.77 12.18
C ILE A 126 19.70 -5.59 11.76
N ASN A 127 19.24 -4.75 10.84
CA ASN A 127 20.04 -3.70 10.21
C ASN A 127 19.75 -2.36 10.89
N MET A 128 20.09 -2.30 12.18
CA MET A 128 19.87 -1.11 13.03
C MET A 128 20.55 0.14 12.48
N ILE A 129 21.66 -0.02 11.75
CA ILE A 129 22.35 1.10 11.09
C ILE A 129 21.43 1.69 10.02
N SER A 130 20.90 0.86 9.11
CA SER A 130 20.00 1.34 8.05
C SER A 130 18.70 1.89 8.62
N MET A 131 18.13 1.26 9.66
CA MET A 131 16.93 1.78 10.34
C MET A 131 17.19 3.15 10.97
N LYS A 132 18.33 3.34 11.66
CA LYS A 132 18.69 4.64 12.26
C LYS A 132 18.98 5.70 11.20
N VAL A 133 19.66 5.33 10.12
CA VAL A 133 19.94 6.25 9.00
C VAL A 133 18.64 6.68 8.33
N LEU A 134 17.72 5.76 8.05
CA LEU A 134 16.39 6.06 7.49
C LEU A 134 15.56 6.93 8.43
N ALA A 135 15.57 6.63 9.74
CA ALA A 135 14.87 7.43 10.74
C ALA A 135 15.43 8.85 10.86
N TYR A 136 16.75 8.99 10.93
CA TYR A 136 17.44 10.27 11.00
C TYR A 136 17.22 11.09 9.72
N ALA A 137 17.39 10.46 8.56
CA ALA A 137 17.12 11.06 7.26
C ALA A 137 15.71 11.64 7.18
N MET A 138 14.71 10.84 7.56
CA MET A 138 13.32 11.29 7.53
C MET A 138 13.05 12.43 8.52
N ASP A 139 13.55 12.33 9.75
CA ASP A 139 13.38 13.37 10.76
C ASP A 139 14.06 14.69 10.31
N TYR A 140 15.29 14.59 9.81
CA TYR A 140 16.07 15.73 9.35
C TYR A 140 15.44 16.43 8.14
N TRP A 141 15.09 15.69 7.08
CA TRP A 141 14.51 16.28 5.87
C TRP A 141 13.05 16.72 6.04
N SER A 142 12.30 16.07 6.92
CA SER A 142 10.94 16.52 7.26
C SER A 142 10.90 17.64 8.31
N LYS A 143 12.04 18.09 8.84
CA LYS A 143 12.09 19.03 9.97
C LYS A 143 11.25 18.53 11.17
N GLY A 144 11.29 17.23 11.44
CA GLY A 144 10.57 16.57 12.52
C GLY A 144 9.08 16.29 12.26
N GLN A 145 8.57 16.57 11.06
CA GLN A 145 7.15 16.36 10.74
C GLN A 145 6.82 14.89 10.46
N LEU A 146 7.79 14.08 10.05
CA LEU A 146 7.60 12.65 9.77
C LEU A 146 8.42 11.76 10.71
N LYS A 147 7.80 10.66 11.14
CA LYS A 147 8.48 9.61 11.92
C LYS A 147 8.56 8.32 11.13
N ALA A 148 9.74 7.71 11.16
CA ALA A 148 9.94 6.36 10.62
C ALA A 148 9.29 5.34 11.54
N LEU A 149 8.36 4.58 10.99
CA LEU A 149 7.82 3.41 11.64
C LEU A 149 8.46 2.17 11.03
N PHE A 150 9.02 1.32 11.88
CA PHE A 150 9.58 0.03 11.50
C PHE A 150 8.78 -1.07 12.18
N LEU A 151 8.55 -2.16 11.46
CA LEU A 151 7.84 -3.30 12.01
C LEU A 151 8.83 -4.42 12.33
N GLU A 152 8.72 -5.00 13.53
CA GLU A 152 9.58 -6.09 14.00
C GLU A 152 9.55 -7.32 13.08
N HIS A 153 8.43 -7.52 12.38
CA HIS A 153 8.21 -8.69 11.52
C HIS A 153 8.56 -8.40 10.04
N GLU A 154 9.20 -7.25 9.78
CA GLU A 154 9.98 -6.91 8.59
C GLU A 154 9.43 -7.39 7.25
N GLY A 155 10.00 -8.47 6.69
CA GLY A 155 9.62 -9.04 5.38
C GLY A 155 8.67 -10.23 5.47
N TYR A 156 8.32 -10.67 6.68
CA TYR A 156 7.53 -11.89 6.87
C TYR A 156 6.04 -11.70 6.63
N PHE A 157 5.55 -10.47 6.44
CA PHE A 157 4.13 -10.21 6.16
C PHE A 157 3.59 -11.00 4.95
N GLY A 158 4.43 -11.25 3.93
CA GLY A 158 4.04 -12.10 2.81
C GLY A 158 3.83 -13.57 3.21
N ALA A 159 4.72 -14.12 4.04
CA ALA A 159 4.64 -15.50 4.52
C ALA A 159 3.57 -15.70 5.60
N VAL A 160 3.41 -14.72 6.51
CA VAL A 160 2.33 -14.67 7.49
C VAL A 160 0.98 -14.56 6.79
N GLY A 161 0.88 -13.74 5.75
CA GLY A 161 -0.32 -13.68 4.91
C GLY A 161 -0.67 -15.03 4.29
N ALA A 162 0.31 -15.75 3.75
CA ALA A 162 0.10 -17.09 3.18
C ALA A 162 -0.25 -18.16 4.25
N LEU A 163 0.34 -18.10 5.44
CA LEU A 163 0.04 -19.02 6.53
C LEU A 163 -1.35 -18.76 7.12
N LEU A 164 -1.72 -17.49 7.33
CA LEU A 164 -3.05 -17.11 7.79
C LEU A 164 -4.14 -17.55 6.82
N GLU A 165 -3.83 -17.66 5.53
CA GLU A 165 -4.73 -18.24 4.54
C GLU A 165 -4.89 -19.75 4.72
N LEU A 166 -3.78 -20.48 4.92
CA LEU A 166 -3.81 -21.92 5.15
C LEU A 166 -4.55 -22.30 6.43
N LEU A 167 -4.38 -21.54 7.51
CA LEU A 167 -5.02 -21.80 8.81
C LEU A 167 -6.53 -21.51 8.80
N LYS A 168 -7.02 -20.66 7.88
CA LYS A 168 -8.46 -20.46 7.70
C LYS A 168 -9.13 -21.62 6.97
N MET A 169 -8.40 -22.32 6.09
CA MET A 169 -8.93 -23.50 5.39
C MET A 169 -9.24 -24.67 6.33
N THR A 170 -8.64 -24.71 7.52
CA THR A 170 -8.87 -25.76 8.52
C THR A 170 -10.04 -25.49 9.46
N ASP A 171 -10.52 -24.24 9.55
CA ASP A 171 -11.67 -23.88 10.39
C ASP A 171 -13.03 -23.99 9.64
N ASP A 172 -12.99 -24.21 8.32
CA ASP A 172 -14.17 -24.39 7.44
C ASP A 172 -14.47 -25.88 7.10
N GLN A 173 -13.94 -26.85 7.88
CA GLN A 173 -14.35 -28.28 7.85
C GLN A 173 -15.08 -28.68 9.13
#